data_AF-A0A2K8KVF0-F1
#
_entry.id   AF-A0A2K8KVF0-F1
#
_cell.length_a   1.000
_cell.length_b   1.000
_cell.length_c   1.000
_cell.angle_alpha   90.00
_cell.angle_beta   90.00
_cell.angle_gamma   90.00
#
_symmetry.space_group_name_H-M   'P 1'
#
loop_
_entity.id
_entity.type
_entity.pdbx_description
1 polymer ?
#
loop_
_entity_poly.entity_id
_entity_poly.type
_entity_poly.pdbx_seq_one_letter_code
_entity_poly.pdbx_strand_id
1 'polypeptide(L)'
;MDESVQGHRQRLRERFSRHGFDGFHDYEVLELLLTYAIPRVDVKPIAKRLLDLFGTLAGVFDASVTELSQVKGVGEKGALFLTLIRQTELRYLASDLPGKSVYDRPEKVKAHLRLVLQGRGMDGVLRRCLH
;
A
#
# COMPACT_ATOMS: atom_id res chain seq x y z
N MET A 1 7.20 28.69 12.03
CA MET A 1 8.54 28.10 12.18
C MET A 1 8.66 27.04 11.11
N ASP A 2 9.54 27.25 10.14
CA ASP A 2 9.72 26.32 9.02
C ASP A 2 10.38 25.03 9.53
N GLU A 3 9.59 23.96 9.64
CA GLU A 3 10.05 22.67 10.10
C GLU A 3 10.95 22.06 9.03
N SER A 4 12.24 21.89 9.34
CA SER A 4 13.15 21.21 8.42
C SER A 4 12.59 19.83 8.06
N VAL A 5 12.58 19.50 6.76
CA VAL A 5 12.10 18.21 6.22
C VAL A 5 12.74 17.02 6.95
N GLN A 6 13.98 17.17 7.42
CA GLN A 6 14.66 16.14 8.22
C GLN A 6 14.04 15.94 9.60
N GLY A 7 13.71 17.03 10.32
CA GLY A 7 13.04 16.93 11.62
C GLY A 7 11.66 16.29 11.51
N HIS A 8 10.92 16.61 10.45
CA HIS A 8 9.59 16.02 10.20
C HIS A 8 9.64 14.51 9.97
N ARG A 9 10.56 14.05 9.13
CA ARG A 9 10.77 12.61 8.89
C ARG A 9 11.13 11.85 10.17
N GLN A 10 12.00 12.44 11.00
CA GLN A 10 12.39 11.82 12.26
C GLN A 10 11.19 11.67 13.21
N ARG A 11 10.37 12.72 13.35
CA ARG A 11 9.15 12.68 14.17
C ARG A 11 8.13 11.64 13.68
N LEU A 12 7.91 11.53 12.37
CA LEU A 12 7.03 10.50 11.81
C LEU A 12 7.51 9.09 12.15
N ARG A 13 8.82 8.83 12.03
CA ARG A 13 9.41 7.53 12.37
C ARG A 13 9.30 7.22 13.86
N GLU A 14 9.59 8.20 14.72
CA GLU A 14 9.46 8.05 16.17
C GLU A 14 8.02 7.77 16.60
N ARG A 15 7.06 8.49 16.02
CA ARG A 15 5.63 8.28 16.27
C ARG A 15 5.20 6.88 15.86
N PHE A 16 5.61 6.43 14.66
CA PHE A 16 5.35 5.08 14.19
C PHE A 16 5.97 4.01 15.11
N SER A 17 7.22 4.18 15.55
CA SER A 17 7.87 3.22 16.44
C SER A 17 7.19 3.08 17.80
N ARG A 18 6.47 4.11 18.28
CA ARG A 18 5.78 4.09 19.57
C ARG A 18 4.33 3.60 19.49
N HIS A 19 3.62 3.97 18.43
CA HIS A 19 2.16 3.79 18.34
C HIS A 19 1.70 3.07 17.06
N GLY A 20 2.62 2.63 16.20
CA GLY A 20 2.28 2.15 14.88
C GLY A 20 1.62 3.26 14.04
N PHE A 21 0.63 2.89 13.23
CA PHE A 21 -0.17 3.86 12.47
C PHE A 21 -1.35 4.45 13.26
N ASP A 22 -1.46 4.16 14.56
CA ASP A 22 -2.52 4.78 15.36
C ASP A 22 -2.36 6.31 15.38
N GLY A 23 -3.46 7.01 15.13
CA GLY A 23 -3.50 8.47 14.97
C GLY A 23 -2.81 9.03 13.72
N PHE A 24 -2.41 8.21 12.74
CA PHE A 24 -1.93 8.69 11.44
C PHE A 24 -3.11 8.98 10.51
N HIS A 25 -3.04 10.09 9.78
CA HIS A 25 -3.86 10.27 8.59
C HIS A 25 -3.30 9.44 7.43
N ASP A 26 -4.16 9.02 6.48
CA ASP A 26 -3.77 8.25 5.29
C ASP A 26 -2.58 8.87 4.53
N TYR A 27 -2.56 10.20 4.41
CA TYR A 27 -1.45 10.87 3.72
C TYR A 27 -0.14 10.77 4.51
N GLU A 28 -0.18 10.71 5.85
CA GLU A 28 1.01 10.56 6.69
C GLU A 28 1.56 9.12 6.61
N VAL A 29 0.67 8.13 6.43
CA VAL A 29 1.06 6.74 6.15
C VAL A 29 1.87 6.69 4.84
N LEU A 30 1.32 7.24 3.76
CA LEU A 30 2.02 7.31 2.47
C LEU A 30 3.28 8.16 2.56
N GLU A 31 3.26 9.25 3.32
CA GLU A 31 4.42 10.10 3.53
C GLU A 31 5.56 9.27 4.13
N LEU A 32 5.31 8.58 5.25
CA LEU A 32 6.32 7.75 5.89
C LEU A 32 6.86 6.68 4.93
N LEU A 33 5.98 5.95 4.24
CA LEU A 33 6.37 4.94 3.25
C LEU A 33 7.25 5.51 2.13
N LEU A 34 6.84 6.62 1.53
CA LEU A 34 7.57 7.27 0.44
C LEU A 34 8.91 7.83 0.87
N THR A 35 9.12 8.19 2.14
CA THR A 35 10.46 8.61 2.61
C THR A 35 11.51 7.52 2.47
N TYR A 36 11.11 6.23 2.49
CA TYR A 36 12.02 5.10 2.28
C TYR A 36 12.30 4.86 0.79
N ALA A 37 11.33 5.13 -0.09
CA ALA A 37 11.47 4.91 -1.53
C ALA A 37 12.11 6.10 -2.27
N ILE A 38 11.86 7.32 -1.80
CA ILE A 38 12.23 8.57 -2.49
C ILE A 38 13.05 9.44 -1.52
N PRO A 39 14.37 9.19 -1.40
CA PRO A 39 15.21 9.89 -0.44
C PRO A 39 15.37 11.36 -0.83
N ARG A 40 15.53 12.22 0.19
CA ARG A 40 15.86 13.65 0.07
C ARG A 40 14.86 14.54 -0.70
N VAL A 41 13.64 14.07 -0.97
CA VAL A 41 12.53 14.87 -1.55
C VAL A 41 11.43 15.15 -0.51
N ASP A 42 10.78 16.31 -0.56
CA ASP A 42 9.54 16.51 0.20
C ASP A 42 8.42 15.64 -0.40
N VAL A 43 8.08 14.56 0.31
CA VAL A 43 7.12 13.54 -0.14
C VAL A 43 5.69 13.83 0.32
N LYS A 44 5.48 14.82 1.20
CA LYS A 44 4.14 15.17 1.69
C LYS A 44 3.21 15.62 0.56
N PRO A 45 3.62 16.47 -0.40
CA PRO A 45 2.80 16.80 -1.55
C PRO A 45 2.53 15.60 -2.47
N ILE A 46 3.46 14.64 -2.54
CA ILE A 46 3.30 13.42 -3.33
C ILE A 46 2.22 12.53 -2.71
N ALA A 47 2.30 12.31 -1.39
CA ALA A 47 1.30 11.53 -0.64
C ALA A 47 -0.12 12.09 -0.79
N LYS A 48 -0.28 13.42 -0.71
CA LYS A 48 -1.58 14.07 -0.94
C LYS A 48 -2.09 13.86 -2.36
N ARG A 49 -1.25 14.10 -3.38
CA ARG A 49 -1.63 13.87 -4.79
C ARG A 49 -2.07 12.43 -5.06
N LEU A 50 -1.40 11.46 -4.44
CA LEU A 50 -1.79 10.06 -4.57
C LEU A 50 -3.20 9.82 -4.02
N LEU A 51 -3.52 10.35 -2.84
CA LEU A 51 -4.87 10.22 -2.28
C LEU A 51 -5.91 11.03 -3.05
N ASP A 52 -5.56 12.21 -3.56
CA ASP A 52 -6.47 13.01 -4.39
C ASP A 52 -6.86 12.26 -5.68
N LEU A 53 -5.93 11.51 -6.27
CA LEU A 53 -6.13 10.77 -7.51
C LEU A 53 -6.78 9.39 -7.32
N PHE A 54 -6.35 8.65 -6.28
CA PHE A 54 -6.77 7.27 -6.06
C PHE A 54 -7.78 7.11 -4.91
N GLY A 55 -8.13 8.21 -4.24
CA GLY A 55 -9.19 8.33 -3.23
C GLY A 55 -8.83 7.77 -1.85
N THR A 56 -8.23 6.58 -1.78
CA THR A 56 -7.97 5.86 -0.52
C THR A 56 -6.61 5.20 -0.53
N LEU A 57 -6.09 4.79 0.63
CA LEU A 57 -4.88 3.96 0.71
C LEU A 57 -5.00 2.68 -0.14
N ALA A 58 -6.15 2.02 -0.10
CA ALA A 58 -6.41 0.83 -0.92
C ALA A 58 -6.31 1.16 -2.42
N GLY A 59 -6.92 2.27 -2.86
CA GLY A 59 -6.81 2.73 -4.24
C GLY A 59 -5.38 3.00 -4.69
N VAL A 60 -4.55 3.58 -3.81
CA VAL A 60 -3.12 3.81 -4.09
C VAL A 60 -2.36 2.48 -4.22
N PHE A 61 -2.62 1.52 -3.34
CA PHE A 61 -1.91 0.23 -3.35
C PHE A 61 -2.39 -0.74 -4.44
N ASP A 62 -3.63 -0.60 -4.90
CA ASP A 62 -4.18 -1.39 -6.01
C ASP A 62 -3.84 -0.80 -7.39
N ALA A 63 -3.43 0.47 -7.46
CA ALA A 63 -3.02 1.12 -8.72
C ALA A 63 -1.76 0.46 -9.33
N SER A 64 -1.70 0.43 -10.66
CA SER A 64 -0.56 -0.14 -11.38
C SER A 64 0.69 0.73 -11.29
N VAL A 65 1.87 0.14 -11.50
CA VAL A 65 3.15 0.87 -11.56
C VAL A 65 3.08 1.98 -12.61
N THR A 66 2.44 1.73 -13.75
CA THR A 66 2.29 2.70 -14.83
C THR A 66 1.45 3.91 -14.41
N GLU A 67 0.31 3.70 -13.74
CA GLU A 67 -0.55 4.78 -13.24
C GLU A 67 0.15 5.60 -12.15
N LEU A 68 0.75 4.92 -11.17
CA LEU A 68 1.48 5.56 -10.07
C LEU A 68 2.67 6.39 -10.58
N SER A 69 3.37 5.92 -11.63
CA SER A 69 4.50 6.63 -12.22
C SER A 69 4.10 7.92 -12.93
N GLN A 70 2.82 8.09 -13.33
CA GLN A 70 2.32 9.36 -13.88
C GLN A 70 2.19 10.46 -12.83
N VAL A 71 2.15 10.10 -11.55
CA VAL A 71 2.06 11.08 -10.47
C VAL A 71 3.40 11.78 -10.28
N LYS A 72 3.41 13.10 -10.52
CA LYS A 72 4.62 13.92 -10.42
C LYS A 72 5.35 13.69 -9.09
N GLY A 73 6.61 13.28 -9.19
CA GLY A 73 7.51 13.06 -8.06
C GLY A 73 7.58 11.62 -7.54
N VAL A 74 6.67 10.72 -7.95
CA VAL A 74 6.70 9.30 -7.53
C VAL A 74 7.86 8.56 -8.21
N GLY A 75 7.93 8.67 -9.55
CA GLY A 75 8.89 7.94 -10.38
C GLY A 75 8.72 6.42 -10.30
N GLU A 76 9.47 5.70 -11.14
CA GLU A 76 9.33 4.24 -11.26
C GLU A 76 9.63 3.50 -9.95
N LYS A 77 10.67 3.92 -9.21
CA LYS A 77 11.06 3.28 -7.94
C LYS A 77 10.01 3.45 -6.85
N GLY A 78 9.42 4.65 -6.73
CA GLY A 78 8.34 4.92 -5.78
C GLY A 78 7.08 4.13 -6.11
N ALA A 79 6.73 4.08 -7.41
CA ALA A 79 5.58 3.32 -7.90
C ALA A 79 5.74 1.81 -7.64
N LEU A 80 6.90 1.25 -7.98
CA LEU A 80 7.21 -0.15 -7.71
C LEU A 80 7.14 -0.44 -6.22
N PHE A 81 7.73 0.40 -5.37
CA PHE A 81 7.69 0.23 -3.92
C PHE A 81 6.26 0.16 -3.37
N LEU A 82 5.37 1.05 -3.81
CA LEU A 82 3.97 1.03 -3.39
C LEU A 82 3.25 -0.26 -3.81
N THR A 83 3.44 -0.72 -5.05
CA THR A 83 2.84 -1.98 -5.52
C THR A 83 3.41 -3.21 -4.79
N LEU A 84 4.69 -3.19 -4.38
CA LEU A 84 5.29 -4.27 -3.60
C LEU A 84 4.62 -4.47 -2.24
N ILE A 85 4.17 -3.40 -1.59
CA ILE A 85 3.45 -3.48 -0.31
C ILE A 85 2.21 -4.35 -0.47
N ARG A 86 1.42 -4.10 -1.50
CA ARG A 86 0.21 -4.87 -1.83
C ARG A 86 0.51 -6.34 -2.11
N GLN A 87 1.50 -6.61 -2.96
CA GLN A 87 1.87 -7.99 -3.30
C GLN A 87 2.40 -8.75 -2.08
N THR A 88 3.13 -8.06 -1.21
CA THR A 88 3.64 -8.64 0.04
C THR A 88 2.50 -8.95 1.01
N GLU A 89 1.52 -8.05 1.15
CA GLU A 89 0.32 -8.29 1.96
C GLU A 89 -0.46 -9.52 1.48
N LEU A 90 -0.70 -9.64 0.16
CA LEU A 90 -1.35 -10.80 -0.43
C LEU A 90 -0.58 -12.09 -0.14
N ARG A 91 0.76 -12.05 -0.26
CA ARG A 91 1.63 -13.20 -0.01
C ARG A 91 1.66 -13.58 1.48
N TYR A 92 1.67 -12.60 2.38
CA TYR A 92 1.62 -12.77 3.84
C TYR A 92 0.29 -13.40 4.26
N LEU A 93 -0.84 -12.92 3.74
CA LEU A 93 -2.15 -13.52 4.05
C LEU A 93 -2.26 -14.96 3.53
N ALA A 94 -1.61 -15.26 2.41
CA ALA A 94 -1.54 -16.60 1.85
C ALA A 94 -0.50 -17.52 2.53
N SER A 95 0.47 -17.00 3.30
CA SER A 95 1.56 -17.82 3.86
C SER A 95 1.12 -18.74 5.00
N ASP A 96 0.01 -18.42 5.65
CA ASP A 96 -0.58 -19.21 6.74
C ASP A 96 -1.57 -20.29 6.26
N LEU A 97 -1.69 -20.52 4.95
CA LEU A 97 -2.61 -21.49 4.37
C LEU A 97 -1.86 -22.79 4.01
N PRO A 98 -1.81 -23.81 4.90
CA PRO A 98 -1.36 -25.13 4.50
C PRO A 98 -2.36 -25.74 3.50
N GLY A 99 -1.84 -26.57 2.59
CA GLY A 99 -2.60 -27.13 1.48
C GLY A 99 -3.97 -27.69 1.86
N LYS A 100 -4.99 -27.28 1.10
CA LYS A 100 -6.31 -27.92 0.99
C LYS A 100 -7.24 -27.90 2.22
N SER A 101 -7.34 -26.82 3.00
CA SER A 101 -8.64 -26.47 3.63
C SER A 101 -8.76 -24.97 3.85
N VAL A 102 -8.95 -24.24 2.75
CA VAL A 102 -9.33 -22.82 2.76
C VAL A 102 -10.71 -22.62 3.45
N TYR A 103 -11.41 -23.69 3.85
CA TYR A 103 -12.74 -23.61 4.44
C TYR A 103 -12.77 -23.37 5.97
N ASP A 104 -11.66 -23.56 6.70
CA ASP A 104 -11.67 -23.52 8.18
C ASP A 104 -11.39 -22.13 8.79
N ARG A 105 -11.11 -21.11 7.97
CA ARG A 105 -10.83 -19.73 8.45
C ARG A 105 -11.52 -18.68 7.59
N PRO A 106 -12.85 -18.56 7.67
CA PRO A 106 -13.63 -17.67 6.80
C PRO A 106 -13.15 -16.22 6.81
N GLU A 107 -12.63 -15.70 7.93
CA GLU A 107 -12.14 -14.31 8.00
C GLU A 107 -10.84 -14.07 7.22
N LYS A 108 -9.86 -14.99 7.30
CA LYS A 108 -8.61 -14.86 6.52
C LYS A 108 -8.87 -15.05 5.02
N VAL A 109 -9.80 -15.94 4.69
CA VAL A 109 -10.20 -16.23 3.31
C VAL A 109 -10.98 -15.06 2.74
N LYS A 110 -11.92 -14.48 3.50
CA LYS A 110 -12.67 -13.28 3.12
C LYS A 110 -11.76 -12.07 2.96
N ALA A 111 -10.78 -11.88 3.85
CA ALA A 111 -9.76 -10.86 3.68
C ALA A 111 -8.96 -11.10 2.39
N HIS A 112 -8.41 -12.30 2.20
CA HIS A 112 -7.65 -12.65 0.99
C HIS A 112 -8.48 -12.50 -0.29
N LEU A 113 -9.70 -13.03 -0.34
CA LEU A 113 -10.62 -12.93 -1.48
C LEU A 113 -11.00 -11.47 -1.75
N ARG A 114 -11.31 -10.68 -0.71
CA ARG A 114 -11.61 -9.26 -0.89
C ARG A 114 -10.45 -8.54 -1.56
N LEU A 115 -9.22 -8.80 -1.12
CA LEU A 115 -8.03 -8.16 -1.70
C LEU A 115 -7.74 -8.66 -3.13
N VAL A 116 -7.88 -9.95 -3.41
CA VAL A 116 -7.68 -10.52 -4.76
C VAL A 116 -8.77 -10.06 -5.74
N LEU A 117 -10.00 -9.89 -5.26
CA LEU A 117 -11.14 -9.44 -6.07
C LEU A 117 -11.16 -7.92 -6.28
N GLN A 118 -10.70 -7.12 -5.31
CA GLN A 118 -10.57 -5.66 -5.46
C GLN A 118 -9.57 -5.27 -6.57
N GLY A 119 -8.52 -6.08 -6.76
CA GLY A 119 -7.52 -5.86 -7.82
C GLY A 119 -7.85 -6.49 -9.19
N ARG A 120 -9.02 -7.11 -9.37
CA ARG A 120 -9.44 -7.70 -10.65
C ARG A 120 -10.89 -7.34 -10.97
N GLY A 121 -11.11 -6.62 -12.06
CA GLY A 121 -12.41 -6.66 -12.73
C GLY A 121 -12.85 -8.12 -12.88
N MET A 122 -14.15 -8.39 -12.67
CA MET A 122 -14.76 -9.69 -12.34
C MET A 122 -14.52 -10.88 -13.31
N ASP A 123 -13.68 -10.76 -14.33
CA ASP A 123 -13.57 -11.75 -15.42
C ASP A 123 -12.52 -12.85 -15.19
N GLY A 124 -11.64 -12.71 -14.18
CA GLY A 124 -10.44 -13.57 -14.08
C GLY A 124 -10.52 -14.77 -13.12
N VAL A 125 -11.47 -14.78 -12.17
CA VAL A 125 -11.41 -15.73 -11.04
C VAL A 125 -12.03 -17.10 -11.36
N LEU A 126 -12.98 -17.16 -12.30
CA LEU A 126 -13.63 -18.43 -12.68
C LEU A 126 -12.74 -19.39 -13.49
N ARG A 127 -11.64 -18.93 -14.08
CA ARG A 127 -10.85 -19.76 -15.01
C ARG A 127 -9.83 -20.68 -14.33
N ARG A 128 -9.55 -20.50 -13.02
CA ARG A 128 -8.48 -21.24 -12.33
C ARG A 128 -8.98 -22.31 -11.33
N CYS A 129 -10.29 -22.51 -11.24
CA CYS A 129 -10.89 -23.57 -10.41
C CYS A 129 -11.35 -24.80 -11.23
N LEU A 130 -11.04 -24.87 -12.53
CA LEU A 130 -11.50 -25.96 -13.41
C LEU A 130 -10.39 -26.72 -14.16
N HIS A 131 -9.11 -26.59 -13.79
CA HIS A 131 -8.03 -27.47 -14.28
C HIS A 131 -7.12 -27.89 -13.12
#